data_AF-A0A0D0D3P2-F1
#
_entry.id   AF-A0A0D0D3P2-F1
#
_cell.length_a   1.000
_cell.length_b   1.000
_cell.length_c   1.000
_cell.angle_alpha   90.00
_cell.angle_beta   90.00
_cell.angle_gamma   90.00
#
_symmetry.space_group_name_H-M   'P 1'
#
loop_
_entity.id
_entity.type
_entity.pdbx_description
1 polymer ?
#
loop_
_entity_poly.entity_id
_entity_poly.type
_entity_poly.pdbx_seq_one_letter_code
_entity_poly.pdbx_strand_id
1 'polypeptide(L)'
;MDAEGATKDALEAVDQLSEAAASRSGVKIRIPAKIALPQKPNQTVLLEAELEESVRSLKSRNHIFGTLLTVNEILDPVEERDLGDFELDGSIKRIADEVRREMASAVAIEIEDDGNNVDSDDVDDDSADQPISRTDLISLCQQLEAGCMQYGDAIFSYDLSCLLFKYRANLRREELLHAIQTSLDSYF
;
A
#
# COMPACT_ATOMS: atom_id res chain seq x y z
N MET A 1 -42.98 -46.00 -32.35
CA MET A 1 -41.61 -45.54 -32.61
C MET A 1 -40.72 -46.39 -31.74
N ASP A 2 -39.96 -47.31 -32.32
CA ASP A 2 -39.09 -48.26 -31.60
C ASP A 2 -37.81 -47.55 -31.15
N ALA A 3 -37.86 -46.92 -29.98
CA ALA A 3 -36.70 -46.27 -29.37
C ALA A 3 -35.64 -47.27 -28.88
N GLU A 4 -36.02 -48.52 -28.67
CA GLU A 4 -35.17 -49.58 -28.13
C GLU A 4 -34.22 -50.18 -29.18
N GLY A 5 -34.55 -50.09 -30.47
CA GLY A 5 -33.64 -50.45 -31.56
C GLY A 5 -32.50 -49.44 -31.73
N ALA A 6 -32.84 -48.14 -31.63
CA ALA A 6 -31.88 -47.05 -31.84
C ALA A 6 -30.78 -47.00 -30.76
N THR A 7 -31.08 -47.42 -29.52
CA THR A 7 -30.08 -47.50 -28.45
C THR A 7 -29.08 -48.63 -28.68
N LYS A 8 -29.54 -49.76 -29.23
CA LYS A 8 -28.69 -50.90 -29.57
C LYS A 8 -27.75 -50.57 -30.73
N ASP A 9 -28.27 -49.92 -31.77
CA ASP A 9 -27.46 -49.47 -32.91
C ASP A 9 -26.41 -48.44 -32.50
N ALA A 10 -26.75 -47.54 -31.57
CA ALA A 10 -25.81 -46.55 -31.04
C ALA A 10 -24.69 -47.20 -30.21
N LEU A 11 -25.01 -48.21 -29.39
CA LEU A 11 -24.02 -48.97 -28.63
C LEU A 11 -23.06 -49.72 -29.56
N GLU A 12 -23.59 -50.38 -30.59
CA GLU A 12 -22.77 -51.10 -31.56
C GLU A 12 -21.84 -50.17 -32.36
N ALA A 13 -22.31 -48.96 -32.72
CA ALA A 13 -21.48 -47.96 -33.37
C ALA A 13 -20.35 -47.43 -32.48
N VAL A 14 -20.59 -47.28 -31.18
CA VAL A 14 -19.55 -46.86 -30.20
C VAL A 14 -18.49 -47.95 -30.04
N ASP A 15 -18.90 -49.21 -29.96
CA ASP A 15 -17.97 -50.34 -29.86
C ASP A 15 -17.07 -50.43 -31.10
N GLN A 16 -17.65 -50.32 -32.30
CA GLN A 16 -16.89 -50.28 -33.57
C GLN A 16 -15.91 -49.10 -33.63
N LEU A 17 -16.32 -47.93 -33.15
CA LEU A 17 -15.44 -46.75 -33.08
C LEU A 17 -14.29 -46.97 -32.09
N SER A 18 -14.57 -47.61 -30.95
CA SER A 18 -13.56 -47.91 -29.93
C SER A 18 -12.49 -48.88 -30.45
N GLU A 19 -12.90 -49.90 -31.20
CA GLU A 19 -12.02 -50.91 -31.80
C GLU A 19 -11.18 -50.29 -32.95
N ALA A 20 -11.80 -49.43 -33.76
CA ALA A 20 -11.12 -48.64 -34.78
C ALA A 20 -10.11 -47.64 -34.19
N ALA A 21 -10.39 -47.08 -33.01
CA ALA A 21 -9.48 -46.19 -32.30
C ALA A 21 -8.32 -46.95 -31.67
N ALA A 22 -8.58 -48.12 -31.06
CA ALA A 22 -7.55 -48.97 -30.44
C ALA A 22 -6.53 -49.51 -31.45
N SER A 23 -6.96 -49.77 -32.70
CA SER A 23 -6.10 -50.24 -33.79
C SER A 23 -5.25 -49.13 -34.42
N ARG A 24 -5.57 -47.85 -34.22
CA ARG A 24 -4.79 -46.71 -34.71
C ARG A 24 -3.73 -46.29 -33.69
N SER A 25 -2.67 -47.09 -33.59
CA SER A 25 -1.44 -46.72 -32.87
C SER A 25 -0.75 -45.55 -33.57
N GLY A 26 -0.96 -44.34 -33.03
CA GLY A 26 -0.13 -43.17 -33.27
C GLY A 26 -0.67 -42.20 -34.32
N VAL A 27 -1.49 -41.24 -33.88
CA VAL A 27 -1.63 -39.98 -34.60
C VAL A 27 -0.27 -39.27 -34.52
N LYS A 28 0.49 -39.32 -35.61
CA LYS A 28 1.78 -38.64 -35.71
C LYS A 28 1.55 -37.15 -35.93
N ILE A 29 1.21 -36.43 -34.86
CA ILE A 29 1.09 -34.98 -34.88
C ILE A 29 2.48 -34.40 -35.12
N ARG A 30 2.76 -33.99 -36.36
CA ARG A 30 3.95 -33.20 -36.67
C ARG A 30 3.69 -31.78 -36.20
N ILE A 31 4.09 -31.47 -34.98
CA ILE A 31 4.19 -30.09 -34.51
C ILE A 31 5.38 -29.48 -35.26
N PRO A 32 5.20 -28.45 -36.10
CA PRO A 32 6.32 -27.74 -36.69
C PRO A 32 7.20 -27.21 -35.55
N ALA A 33 8.49 -27.56 -35.57
CA ALA A 33 9.44 -26.98 -34.63
C ALA A 33 9.36 -25.46 -34.79
N LYS A 34 8.91 -24.75 -33.74
CA LYS A 34 8.87 -23.30 -33.71
C LYS A 34 10.30 -22.78 -33.85
N ILE A 35 10.67 -22.44 -35.08
CA ILE A 35 11.86 -21.65 -35.39
C ILE A 35 11.54 -20.24 -34.87
N ALA A 36 12.41 -19.75 -34.00
CA ALA A 36 12.35 -18.49 -33.24
C ALA A 36 11.37 -18.48 -32.06
N LEU A 37 11.93 -18.19 -30.86
CA LEU A 37 11.15 -17.71 -29.73
C LEU A 37 10.26 -16.56 -30.23
N PRO A 38 8.96 -16.54 -29.89
CA PRO A 38 8.14 -15.36 -30.17
C PRO A 38 8.82 -14.18 -29.46
N GLN A 39 9.22 -13.18 -30.25
CA GLN A 39 9.67 -11.91 -29.71
C GLN A 39 8.61 -11.42 -28.72
N LYS A 40 9.05 -11.03 -27.51
CA LYS A 40 8.18 -10.51 -26.47
C LYS A 40 7.29 -9.44 -27.13
N PRO A 41 5.95 -9.62 -27.18
CA PRO A 41 5.10 -8.69 -27.91
C PRO A 41 5.31 -7.29 -27.35
N ASN A 42 5.47 -6.29 -28.22
CA ASN A 42 5.85 -4.92 -27.80
C ASN A 42 4.93 -4.35 -26.70
N GLN A 43 3.66 -4.77 -26.67
CA GLN A 43 2.73 -4.45 -25.58
C GLN A 43 3.22 -4.89 -24.20
N THR A 44 3.81 -6.09 -24.08
CA THR A 44 4.33 -6.59 -22.80
C THR A 44 5.59 -5.88 -22.34
N VAL A 45 6.39 -5.34 -23.26
CA VAL A 45 7.57 -4.53 -22.93
C VAL A 45 7.15 -3.16 -22.38
N LEU A 46 6.13 -2.55 -23.00
CA LEU A 46 5.56 -1.29 -22.52
C LEU A 46 4.87 -1.46 -21.15
N LEU A 47 4.08 -2.53 -21.00
CA LEU A 47 3.39 -2.83 -19.73
C LEU A 47 4.37 -3.09 -18.59
N GLU A 48 5.46 -3.81 -18.88
CA GLU A 48 6.51 -4.10 -17.91
C GLU A 48 7.24 -2.82 -17.48
N ALA A 49 7.56 -1.93 -18.43
CA ALA A 49 8.17 -0.64 -18.12
C ALA A 49 7.25 0.27 -17.29
N GLU A 50 5.95 0.31 -17.61
CA GLU A 50 4.93 1.07 -16.86
C GLU A 50 4.74 0.51 -15.44
N LEU A 51 4.77 -0.82 -15.29
CA LEU A 51 4.71 -1.48 -14.00
C LEU A 51 5.97 -1.18 -13.16
N GLU A 52 7.16 -1.25 -13.77
CA GLU A 52 8.42 -0.91 -13.11
C GLU A 52 8.48 0.56 -12.67
N GLU A 53 7.94 1.48 -13.48
CA GLU A 53 7.80 2.89 -13.11
C GLU A 53 6.81 3.08 -11.97
N SER A 54 5.67 2.38 -12.00
CA SER A 54 4.68 2.40 -10.92
C SER A 54 5.27 1.87 -9.61
N VAL A 55 6.04 0.77 -9.66
CA VAL A 55 6.73 0.21 -8.49
C VAL A 55 7.80 1.16 -7.98
N ARG A 56 8.59 1.79 -8.86
CA ARG A 56 9.57 2.81 -8.45
C ARG A 56 8.90 4.02 -7.80
N SER A 57 7.77 4.47 -8.35
CA SER A 57 6.94 5.54 -7.82
C SER A 57 6.29 5.17 -6.47
N LEU A 58 5.87 3.91 -6.30
CA LEU A 58 5.36 3.39 -5.02
C LEU A 58 6.46 3.31 -3.97
N LYS A 59 7.66 2.84 -4.35
CA LYS A 59 8.84 2.81 -3.49
C LYS A 59 9.29 4.22 -3.09
N SER A 60 9.35 5.17 -4.03
CA SER A 60 9.74 6.55 -3.73
C SER A 60 8.73 7.26 -2.82
N ARG A 61 7.46 6.84 -2.89
CA ARG A 61 6.39 7.33 -2.01
C ARG A 61 6.34 6.63 -0.65
N ASN A 62 7.23 5.67 -0.36
CA ASN A 62 7.46 5.07 0.95
C ASN A 62 6.18 4.92 1.81
N HIS A 63 5.21 4.15 1.31
CA HIS A 63 4.08 3.64 2.11
C HIS A 63 4.18 2.13 2.35
N ILE A 64 5.36 1.53 2.18
CA ILE A 64 5.60 0.13 2.56
C ILE A 64 6.56 0.18 3.74
N PHE A 65 5.99 0.19 4.95
CA PHE A 65 6.75 -0.12 6.14
C PHE A 65 6.97 -1.64 6.17
N GLY A 66 8.22 -2.08 6.32
CA GLY A 66 8.58 -3.49 6.50
C GLY A 66 9.24 -4.16 5.30
N THR A 67 9.60 -5.43 5.49
CA THR A 67 10.32 -6.26 4.52
C THR A 67 9.46 -6.48 3.27
N LEU A 68 10.02 -6.21 2.09
CA LEU A 68 9.37 -6.47 0.80
C LEU A 68 9.06 -7.97 0.65
N LEU A 69 7.78 -8.30 0.40
CA LEU A 69 7.37 -9.66 0.05
C LEU A 69 8.01 -10.09 -1.27
N THR A 70 8.50 -11.32 -1.28
CA THR A 70 9.07 -11.99 -2.44
C THR A 70 7.99 -12.43 -3.42
N VAL A 71 8.34 -12.61 -4.70
CA VAL A 71 7.41 -13.07 -5.74
C VAL A 71 6.73 -14.39 -5.37
N ASN A 72 7.43 -15.27 -4.65
CA ASN A 72 6.87 -16.53 -4.19
C ASN A 72 5.83 -16.34 -3.08
N GLU A 73 6.03 -15.40 -2.16
CA GLU A 73 5.03 -15.09 -1.12
C GLU A 73 3.79 -14.37 -1.68
N ILE A 74 3.92 -13.72 -2.86
CA ILE A 74 2.78 -13.12 -3.57
C ILE A 74 1.97 -14.19 -4.31
N LEU A 75 2.64 -15.18 -4.89
CA LEU A 75 2.02 -16.25 -5.65
C LEU A 75 1.51 -17.40 -4.77
N ASP A 76 2.10 -17.57 -3.59
CA ASP A 76 1.74 -18.56 -2.57
C ASP A 76 1.70 -17.87 -1.20
N PRO A 77 0.63 -17.12 -0.90
CA PRO A 77 0.50 -16.43 0.37
C PRO A 77 0.45 -17.45 1.50
N VAL A 78 1.20 -17.19 2.59
CA VAL A 78 1.12 -18.00 3.81
C VAL A 78 -0.33 -18.02 4.28
N GLU A 79 -0.84 -19.22 4.52
CA GLU A 79 -2.19 -19.45 5.04
C GLU A 79 -2.39 -18.61 6.31
N GLU A 80 -3.40 -17.74 6.29
CA GLU A 80 -3.69 -16.83 7.40
C GLU A 80 -3.87 -17.67 8.67
N ARG A 81 -3.01 -17.44 9.67
CA ARG A 81 -3.17 -18.09 10.96
C ARG A 81 -4.45 -17.56 11.58
N ASP A 82 -5.42 -18.43 11.78
CA ASP A 82 -6.56 -18.13 12.64
C ASP A 82 -6.01 -17.84 14.04
N LEU A 83 -6.04 -16.57 14.43
CA LEU A 83 -5.50 -16.13 15.71
C LEU A 83 -6.46 -16.44 16.88
N GLY A 84 -7.49 -17.26 16.63
CA GLY A 84 -8.53 -17.61 17.58
C GLY A 84 -9.46 -16.43 17.86
N ASP A 85 -10.58 -16.73 18.53
CA ASP A 85 -11.41 -15.69 19.16
C ASP A 85 -10.57 -15.01 20.25
N PHE A 86 -9.82 -13.99 19.87
CA PHE A 86 -9.46 -13.00 20.86
C PHE A 86 -10.78 -12.43 21.36
N GLU A 87 -11.09 -12.65 22.64
CA GLU A 87 -12.03 -11.82 23.40
C GLU A 87 -11.45 -10.41 23.46
N LEU A 88 -11.39 -9.72 22.31
CA LEU A 88 -11.27 -8.29 22.22
C LEU A 88 -12.67 -7.81 22.53
N ASP A 89 -12.86 -7.38 23.78
CA ASP A 89 -14.04 -6.69 24.30
C ASP A 89 -14.41 -5.40 23.52
N GLY A 90 -13.85 -5.19 22.31
CA GLY A 90 -14.00 -3.99 21.48
C GLY A 90 -13.51 -2.70 22.15
N SER A 91 -13.05 -2.79 23.39
CA SER A 91 -12.72 -1.64 24.21
C SER A 91 -11.48 -0.97 23.65
N ILE A 92 -11.69 0.23 23.10
CA ILE A 92 -10.67 1.13 22.53
C ILE A 92 -9.45 1.24 23.45
N LYS A 93 -9.64 1.14 24.77
CA LYS A 93 -8.58 1.15 25.78
C LYS A 93 -7.56 0.01 25.59
N ARG A 94 -8.02 -1.22 25.34
CA ARG A 94 -7.13 -2.38 25.20
C ARG A 94 -6.36 -2.35 23.87
N ILE A 95 -6.98 -1.80 22.82
CA ILE A 95 -6.30 -1.53 21.54
C ILE A 95 -5.21 -0.48 21.73
N ALA A 96 -5.52 0.62 22.43
CA ALA A 96 -4.55 1.67 22.72
C ALA A 96 -3.39 1.16 23.58
N ASP A 97 -3.66 0.27 24.54
CA ASP A 97 -2.64 -0.32 25.40
C ASP A 97 -1.72 -1.30 24.64
N GLU A 98 -2.26 -2.06 23.66
CA GLU A 98 -1.45 -2.93 22.79
C GLU A 98 -0.56 -2.14 21.84
N VAL A 99 -1.12 -1.12 21.18
CA VAL A 99 -0.34 -0.22 20.30
C VAL A 99 0.78 0.48 21.07
N ARG A 100 0.50 0.90 22.32
CA ARG A 100 1.52 1.51 23.19
C ARG A 100 2.62 0.52 23.56
N ARG A 101 2.29 -0.76 23.78
CA ARG A 101 3.24 -1.84 24.06
C ARG A 101 4.17 -2.08 22.86
N GLU A 102 3.59 -2.17 21.66
CA GLU A 102 4.32 -2.43 20.42
C GLU A 102 5.24 -1.24 20.05
N MET A 103 4.75 -0.01 20.21
CA MET A 103 5.58 1.18 20.06
C MET A 103 6.74 1.24 21.07
N ALA A 104 6.49 0.88 22.34
CA ALA A 104 7.54 0.86 23.36
C ALA A 104 8.63 -0.18 23.05
N SER A 105 8.28 -1.30 22.39
CA SER A 105 9.27 -2.26 21.90
C SER A 105 10.02 -1.82 20.63
N ALA A 106 9.43 -0.93 19.82
CA ALA A 106 10.04 -0.43 18.58
C ALA A 106 10.99 0.77 18.77
N VAL A 107 10.85 1.52 19.87
CA VAL A 107 11.63 2.75 20.16
C VAL A 107 13.06 2.47 20.70
N ALA A 108 13.46 1.21 20.86
CA ALA A 108 14.82 0.87 21.29
C ALA A 108 15.89 0.97 20.19
N ILE A 109 15.54 1.41 18.98
CA ILE A 109 16.49 1.52 17.85
C ILE A 109 16.46 2.96 17.30
N GLU A 110 17.56 3.66 17.59
CA GLU A 110 18.13 4.83 16.89
C GLU A 110 17.34 6.15 16.91
N ILE A 111 17.80 7.12 17.72
CA ILE A 111 18.30 8.43 17.23
C ILE A 111 19.40 8.91 18.18
N GLU A 112 20.64 8.94 17.66
CA GLU A 112 21.78 9.66 18.26
C GLU A 112 21.58 11.18 18.10
N ASP A 113 21.88 11.88 19.18
CA ASP A 113 21.95 13.33 19.36
C ASP A 113 23.17 13.90 18.62
N ASP A 114 22.96 14.83 17.68
CA ASP A 114 24.00 15.77 17.25
C ASP A 114 23.39 17.02 16.57
N GLY A 115 23.94 18.20 16.87
CA GLY A 115 23.71 19.39 16.04
C GLY A 115 23.16 20.64 16.72
N ASN A 116 23.73 21.01 17.86
CA ASN A 116 23.77 22.38 18.40
C ASN A 116 24.00 23.45 17.31
N ASN A 117 23.09 24.42 17.15
CA ASN A 117 23.44 25.75 16.66
C ASN A 117 22.49 26.82 17.19
N VAL A 118 22.87 27.34 18.36
CA VAL A 118 22.43 28.64 18.86
C VAL A 118 23.29 29.70 18.18
N ASP A 119 22.68 30.64 17.47
CA ASP A 119 23.28 31.96 17.34
C ASP A 119 22.22 33.06 17.49
N SER A 120 22.66 34.11 18.17
CA SER A 120 21.88 35.06 18.97
C SER A 120 21.44 36.29 18.20
N ASP A 121 20.37 36.90 18.70
CA ASP A 121 19.99 38.32 18.67
C ASP A 121 20.01 39.10 17.34
N ASP A 122 18.80 39.49 16.91
CA ASP A 122 18.58 40.92 16.69
C ASP A 122 17.22 41.35 17.26
N VAL A 123 17.27 42.38 18.08
CA VAL A 123 16.14 43.00 18.76
C VAL A 123 15.61 44.11 17.86
N ASP A 124 14.45 43.91 17.25
CA ASP A 124 13.61 45.03 16.84
C ASP A 124 12.17 44.81 17.32
N ASP A 125 11.85 45.62 18.32
CA ASP A 125 10.55 45.84 18.92
C ASP A 125 9.70 46.65 17.94
N ASP A 126 9.03 45.97 17.02
CA ASP A 126 7.90 46.51 16.26
C ASP A 126 6.67 45.65 16.53
N SER A 127 6.09 45.86 17.72
CA SER A 127 4.76 45.38 18.08
C SER A 127 3.68 46.03 17.20
N ALA A 128 3.45 45.46 16.02
CA ALA A 128 2.28 45.76 15.19
C ALA A 128 1.89 44.52 14.35
N ASP A 129 0.97 43.72 14.90
CA ASP A 129 0.07 42.77 14.22
C ASP A 129 0.53 42.21 12.87
N GLN A 130 1.67 41.52 12.83
CA GLN A 130 1.92 40.62 11.71
C GLN A 130 0.97 39.43 11.85
N PRO A 131 0.08 39.18 10.87
CA PRO A 131 -0.76 38.00 10.90
C PRO A 131 0.15 36.78 10.89
N ILE A 132 -0.01 35.89 11.89
CA ILE A 132 0.69 34.61 11.94
C ILE A 132 0.60 33.95 10.57
N SER A 133 1.75 33.65 9.97
CA SER A 133 1.76 32.98 8.69
C SER A 133 1.19 31.57 8.84
N ARG A 134 0.65 31.02 7.75
CA ARG A 134 0.03 29.68 7.77
C ARG A 134 1.05 28.59 8.16
N THR A 135 2.29 28.76 7.73
CA THR A 135 3.42 27.90 8.09
C THR A 135 3.75 27.98 9.58
N ASP A 136 3.73 29.19 10.16
CA ASP A 136 3.99 29.38 11.58
C ASP A 136 2.87 28.78 12.43
N LEU A 137 1.62 28.89 11.97
CA LEU A 137 0.48 28.28 12.65
C LEU A 137 0.55 26.75 12.66
N ILE A 138 1.01 26.14 11.55
CA ILE A 138 1.24 24.70 11.46
C ILE A 138 2.36 24.26 12.42
N SER A 139 3.46 25.02 12.48
CA SER A 139 4.58 24.79 13.39
C SER A 139 4.14 24.90 14.86
N LEU A 140 3.34 25.92 15.19
CA LEU A 140 2.78 26.10 16.53
C LEU A 140 1.89 24.92 16.94
N CYS A 141 1.05 24.40 16.04
CA CYS A 141 0.25 23.21 16.30
C CYS A 141 1.12 21.98 16.61
N GLN A 142 2.23 21.80 15.88
CA GLN A 142 3.19 20.71 16.15
C GLN A 142 3.86 20.84 17.52
N GLN A 143 4.28 22.05 17.89
CA GLN A 143 4.89 22.30 19.19
C GLN A 143 3.90 22.09 20.33
N LEU A 144 2.65 22.52 20.17
CA LEU A 144 1.58 22.30 21.14
C LEU A 144 1.25 20.81 21.28
N GLU A 145 1.15 20.06 20.17
CA GLU A 145 0.95 18.60 20.21
C GLU A 145 2.07 17.92 21.02
N ALA A 146 3.33 18.24 20.73
CA ALA A 146 4.48 17.70 21.45
C ALA A 146 4.48 18.08 22.93
N GLY A 147 4.20 19.35 23.25
CA GLY A 147 4.12 19.84 24.62
C GLY A 147 2.97 19.20 25.42
N CYS A 148 1.83 18.95 24.79
CA CYS A 148 0.71 18.25 25.42
C CYS A 148 1.12 16.82 25.81
N MET A 149 1.82 16.10 24.92
CA MET A 149 2.28 14.75 25.20
C MET A 149 3.37 14.70 26.27
N GLN A 150 4.16 15.77 26.42
CA GLN A 150 5.27 15.82 27.37
C GLN A 150 4.86 16.29 28.78
N TYR A 151 3.90 17.22 28.89
CA TYR A 151 3.59 17.90 30.16
C TYR A 151 2.14 17.82 30.61
N GLY A 152 1.21 17.36 29.78
CA GLY A 152 -0.21 17.41 30.09
C GLY A 152 -0.77 16.10 30.68
N ASP A 153 -1.99 16.19 31.21
CA ASP A 153 -2.76 15.02 31.66
C ASP A 153 -3.07 14.08 30.49
N ALA A 154 -3.01 12.77 30.69
CA ALA A 154 -3.07 11.79 29.60
C ALA A 154 -4.38 11.87 28.78
N ILE A 155 -5.51 12.17 29.43
CA ILE A 155 -6.82 12.23 28.76
C ILE A 155 -6.98 13.57 28.05
N PHE A 156 -6.74 14.66 28.77
CA PHE A 156 -6.86 16.00 28.21
C PHE A 156 -5.88 16.26 27.06
N SER A 157 -4.65 15.79 27.19
CA SER A 157 -3.59 15.95 26.18
C SER A 157 -3.89 15.15 24.92
N TYR A 158 -4.47 13.97 25.07
CA TYR A 158 -4.91 13.17 23.93
C TYR A 158 -6.01 13.88 23.14
N ASP A 159 -7.06 14.35 23.81
CA ASP A 159 -8.17 15.05 23.15
C ASP A 159 -7.70 16.34 22.48
N LEU A 160 -6.85 17.12 23.15
CA LEU A 160 -6.26 18.34 22.61
C LEU A 160 -5.34 18.04 21.41
N SER A 161 -4.48 17.03 21.49
CA SER A 161 -3.60 16.62 20.38
C SER A 161 -4.40 16.19 19.15
N CYS A 162 -5.50 15.44 19.36
CA CYS A 162 -6.39 15.02 18.29
C CYS A 162 -7.10 16.21 17.62
N LEU A 163 -7.46 17.23 18.39
CA LEU A 163 -8.07 18.45 17.86
C LEU A 163 -7.05 19.29 17.06
N LEU A 164 -5.84 19.47 17.61
CA LEU A 164 -4.74 20.17 16.94
C LEU A 164 -4.34 19.47 15.63
N PHE A 165 -4.28 18.14 15.64
CA PHE A 165 -4.00 17.34 14.45
C PHE A 165 -5.03 17.59 13.34
N LYS A 166 -6.33 17.54 13.69
CA LYS A 166 -7.43 17.80 12.73
C LYS A 166 -7.36 19.22 12.18
N TYR A 167 -7.07 20.19 13.05
CA TYR A 167 -6.92 21.58 12.65
C TYR A 167 -5.73 21.76 11.69
N ARG A 168 -4.57 21.19 12.00
CA ARG A 168 -3.39 21.19 11.13
C ARG A 168 -3.67 20.54 9.77
N ALA A 169 -4.38 19.42 9.74
CA ALA A 169 -4.78 18.77 8.49
C ALA A 169 -5.65 19.68 7.62
N ASN A 170 -6.60 20.40 8.23
CA ASN A 170 -7.42 21.39 7.52
C ASN A 170 -6.59 22.56 7.00
N LEU A 171 -5.64 23.06 7.80
CA LEU A 171 -4.75 24.14 7.39
C LEU A 171 -3.94 23.77 6.14
N ARG A 172 -3.37 22.55 6.11
CA ARG A 172 -2.63 22.02 4.96
C ARG A 172 -3.53 21.78 3.75
N ARG A 173 -4.76 21.31 3.96
CA ARG A 173 -5.72 21.11 2.87
C ARG A 173 -6.06 22.44 2.19
N GLU A 174 -6.35 23.47 2.97
CA GLU A 174 -6.63 24.81 2.45
C GLU A 174 -5.39 25.41 1.76
N GLU A 175 -4.18 25.18 2.27
CA GLU A 175 -2.95 25.57 1.59
C GLU A 175 -2.83 24.94 0.21
N LEU A 176 -3.12 23.65 0.09
CA LEU A 176 -3.14 22.94 -1.19
C LEU A 176 -4.24 23.43 -2.14
N LEU A 177 -5.41 23.81 -1.61
CA LEU A 177 -6.51 24.37 -2.41
C LEU A 177 -6.18 25.77 -2.96
N HIS A 178 -5.36 26.53 -2.25
CA HIS A 178 -4.92 27.87 -2.64
C HIS A 178 -3.56 27.89 -3.33
N ALA A 179 -2.87 26.75 -3.41
CA ALA A 179 -1.67 26.60 -4.20
C ALA A 179 -2.01 26.79 -5.67
N ILE A 180 -1.46 27.84 -6.28
CA ILE A 180 -1.57 28.06 -7.72
C ILE A 180 -0.83 26.90 -8.39
N GLN A 181 -1.59 26.05 -9.08
CA GLN A 181 -1.01 25.00 -9.92
C GLN A 181 -0.14 25.68 -10.97
N THR A 182 1.17 25.52 -10.85
CA THR A 182 2.10 25.97 -11.89
C THR A 182 1.80 25.15 -13.14
N SER A 183 1.23 25.80 -14.17
CA SER A 183 1.03 25.14 -15.45
C SER A 183 2.40 24.87 -16.07
N LEU A 184 2.51 23.74 -16.77
CA LEU A 184 3.72 23.32 -17.49
C LEU A 184 4.22 24.39 -18.48
N ASP A 185 3.35 25.30 -18.90
CA ASP A 185 3.68 26.43 -19.79
C ASP A 185 4.63 27.46 -19.16
N SER A 186 4.86 27.40 -17.85
CA SER A 186 5.84 28.26 -17.16
C SER A 186 7.29 27.78 -17.26
N TYR A 187 7.53 26.59 -17.86
CA TYR A 187 8.85 25.96 -17.96
C TYR A 187 9.39 25.86 -19.40
N PHE A 188 8.73 26.49 -20.39
CA PHE A 188 9.16 26.50 -21.80
C PHE A 188 9.37 27.92 -22.34
#